data_AF-M1DBJ2-F1
#
_entry.id   AF-M1DBJ2-F1
#
_cell.length_a   1.000
_cell.length_b   1.000
_cell.length_c   1.000
_cell.angle_alpha   90.00
_cell.angle_beta   90.00
_cell.angle_gamma   90.00
#
_symmetry.space_group_name_H-M   'P 1'
#
loop_
_entity.id
_entity.type
_entity.pdbx_description
1 polymer ?
#
loop_
_entity_poly.entity_id
_entity_poly.type
_entity_poly.pdbx_seq_one_letter_code
_entity_poly.pdbx_strand_id
1 'polypeptide(L)'
;MNTLKGFDCDNELGYCEYYVQKALLSSDPHTTNDYILMINQEVARSLAYWKPGKDTFITVETRKTAYADVIWDNGQFYGVDVRGNVVILDFRGGLEPTIGRIVKGVPSEFISGMQLYIVHSRGELFVITQDGICNHPETKTYGVHKFVVSKVDVDNENDEEVVDDLENISLFLGLVRLWPLNSTQG
;
A
#
# COMPACT_ATOMS: atom_id res chain seq x y z
N MET A 1 -21.31 1.26 -23.18
CA MET A 1 -20.22 1.44 -22.20
C MET A 1 -19.71 0.05 -21.88
N ASN A 2 -18.48 -0.28 -22.25
CA ASN A 2 -17.91 -1.59 -21.97
C ASN A 2 -17.29 -1.52 -20.57
N THR A 3 -17.76 -2.35 -19.66
CA THR A 3 -17.18 -2.48 -18.31
C THR A 3 -15.89 -3.28 -18.42
N LEU A 4 -14.83 -2.83 -17.74
CA LEU A 4 -13.59 -3.61 -17.62
C LEU A 4 -13.89 -4.92 -16.90
N LYS A 5 -13.27 -6.02 -17.33
CA LYS A 5 -13.48 -7.34 -16.73
C LYS A 5 -12.29 -7.75 -15.85
N GLY A 6 -12.44 -8.82 -15.09
CA GLY A 6 -11.33 -9.39 -14.29
C GLY A 6 -11.12 -8.74 -12.92
N PHE A 7 -12.01 -7.83 -12.50
CA PHE A 7 -12.17 -7.44 -11.10
C PHE A 7 -13.49 -7.93 -10.49
N ASP A 8 -14.43 -8.40 -11.32
CA ASP A 8 -15.70 -8.97 -10.91
C ASP A 8 -15.47 -10.39 -10.37
N CYS A 9 -15.97 -10.66 -9.16
CA CYS A 9 -16.33 -12.03 -8.80
C CYS A 9 -17.80 -12.26 -9.17
N ASP A 10 -18.07 -13.42 -9.73
CA ASP A 10 -19.39 -14.03 -9.58
C ASP A 10 -19.41 -14.72 -8.22
N ASN A 11 -20.38 -14.41 -7.36
CA ASN A 11 -20.70 -15.25 -6.22
C ASN A 11 -22.17 -15.68 -6.31
N GLU A 12 -22.40 -16.99 -6.35
CA GLU A 12 -23.71 -17.65 -6.27
C GLU A 12 -24.47 -17.40 -4.94
N LEU A 13 -24.02 -16.44 -4.11
CA LEU A 13 -24.53 -16.19 -2.75
C LEU A 13 -24.99 -14.75 -2.50
N GLY A 14 -24.99 -13.86 -3.50
CA GLY A 14 -25.65 -12.54 -3.40
C GLY A 14 -24.91 -11.46 -2.60
N TYR A 15 -23.68 -11.70 -2.14
CA TYR A 15 -22.80 -10.71 -1.54
C TYR A 15 -21.71 -10.33 -2.56
N CYS A 16 -21.85 -9.18 -3.20
CA CYS A 16 -20.81 -8.62 -4.07
C CYS A 16 -19.79 -7.91 -3.16
N GLU A 17 -18.70 -8.59 -2.80
CA GLU A 17 -17.76 -8.14 -1.77
C GLU A 17 -16.31 -8.04 -2.30
N TYR A 18 -16.06 -7.27 -3.36
CA TYR A 18 -14.68 -6.89 -3.72
C TYR A 18 -14.57 -5.37 -3.59
N TYR A 19 -14.07 -4.92 -2.44
CA TYR A 19 -13.75 -3.51 -2.21
C TYR A 19 -12.35 -3.22 -2.76
N VAL A 20 -12.26 -2.22 -3.63
CA VAL A 20 -10.97 -1.62 -4.02
C VAL A 20 -10.55 -0.70 -2.88
N GLN A 21 -9.55 -1.11 -2.10
CA GLN A 21 -9.07 -0.33 -0.96
C GLN A 21 -8.30 0.91 -1.41
N LYS A 22 -7.51 0.77 -2.46
CA LYS A 22 -6.73 1.85 -3.07
C LYS A 22 -6.60 1.62 -4.57
N ALA A 23 -6.69 2.71 -5.33
CA ALA A 23 -6.40 2.75 -6.75
C ALA A 23 -5.33 3.80 -7.02
N LEU A 24 -4.37 3.49 -7.89
CA LEU A 24 -3.24 4.35 -8.20
C LEU A 24 -2.96 4.37 -9.70
N LEU A 25 -2.72 5.56 -10.24
CA LEU A 25 -2.29 5.75 -11.62
C LEU A 25 -0.78 6.02 -11.64
N SER A 26 -0.07 5.40 -12.59
CA SER A 26 1.36 5.64 -12.78
C SER A 26 1.68 7.02 -13.37
N SER A 27 0.73 7.60 -14.10
CA SER A 27 0.86 8.87 -14.82
C SER A 27 -0.51 9.54 -14.96
N ASP A 28 -0.52 10.84 -15.24
CA ASP A 28 -1.76 11.58 -15.50
C ASP A 28 -2.42 11.14 -16.83
N PRO A 29 -3.62 10.53 -16.79
CA PRO A 29 -4.31 10.01 -17.97
C PRO A 29 -4.78 11.11 -18.93
N HIS A 30 -4.71 12.39 -18.55
CA HIS A 30 -4.97 13.51 -19.46
C HIS A 30 -3.77 13.85 -20.35
N THR A 31 -2.57 13.43 -19.96
CA THR A 31 -1.31 13.78 -20.65
C THR A 31 -0.72 12.64 -21.46
N THR A 32 -1.05 11.40 -21.10
CA THR A 32 -0.54 10.20 -21.76
C THR A 32 -1.58 9.08 -21.75
N ASN A 33 -1.54 8.24 -22.78
CA ASN A 33 -2.27 6.96 -22.81
C ASN A 33 -1.39 5.79 -22.33
N ASP A 34 -0.14 6.05 -21.98
CA ASP A 34 0.79 5.06 -21.42
C ASP A 34 0.81 5.19 -19.88
N TYR A 35 -0.34 4.93 -19.28
CA TYR A 35 -0.48 4.84 -17.83
C TYR A 35 -0.93 3.44 -17.44
N ILE A 36 -0.63 3.10 -16.20
CA ILE A 36 -1.01 1.83 -15.57
C ILE A 36 -1.87 2.19 -14.37
N LEU A 37 -3.05 1.59 -14.30
CA LEU A 37 -3.93 1.61 -13.14
C LEU A 37 -3.62 0.39 -12.29
N MET A 38 -3.16 0.61 -11.06
CA MET A 38 -3.01 -0.44 -10.04
C MET A 38 -4.16 -0.36 -9.06
N ILE A 39 -4.71 -1.52 -8.68
CA ILE A 39 -5.72 -1.65 -7.63
C ILE A 39 -5.26 -2.62 -6.55
N ASN A 40 -5.49 -2.23 -5.30
CA ASN A 40 -5.40 -3.11 -4.14
C ASN A 40 -6.80 -3.68 -3.84
N GLN A 41 -6.95 -4.99 -3.98
CA GLN A 41 -8.20 -5.72 -3.77
C GLN A 41 -8.18 -6.42 -2.42
N GLU A 42 -8.98 -5.92 -1.47
CA GLU A 42 -8.93 -6.36 -0.07
C GLU A 42 -9.35 -7.83 0.09
N VAL A 43 -10.52 -8.21 -0.44
CA VAL A 43 -11.07 -9.57 -0.29
C VAL A 43 -10.30 -10.59 -1.14
N ALA A 44 -9.91 -10.20 -2.35
CA ALA A 44 -9.07 -11.02 -3.21
C ALA A 44 -7.67 -11.25 -2.62
N ARG A 45 -7.22 -10.34 -1.74
CA ARG A 45 -5.86 -10.28 -1.19
C ARG A 45 -4.83 -10.24 -2.30
N SER A 46 -5.09 -9.41 -3.30
CA SER A 46 -4.27 -9.32 -4.51
C SER A 46 -4.09 -7.88 -4.96
N LEU A 47 -2.98 -7.68 -5.66
CA LEU A 47 -2.79 -6.52 -6.52
C LEU A 47 -3.20 -6.91 -7.94
N ALA A 48 -3.87 -6.00 -8.62
CA ALA A 48 -4.17 -6.18 -10.03
C ALA A 48 -3.90 -4.88 -10.77
N TYR A 49 -3.43 -4.98 -12.01
CA TYR A 49 -3.19 -3.80 -12.83
C TYR A 49 -3.92 -3.87 -14.16
N TRP A 50 -4.14 -2.70 -14.74
CA TRP A 50 -4.73 -2.52 -16.05
C TRP A 50 -3.99 -1.42 -16.79
N LYS A 51 -3.94 -1.51 -18.11
CA LYS A 51 -3.39 -0.47 -18.99
C LYS A 51 -4.33 -0.23 -20.17
N PRO A 52 -4.34 0.98 -20.74
CA PRO A 52 -5.10 1.27 -21.95
C PRO A 52 -4.83 0.24 -23.06
N GLY A 53 -5.90 -0.21 -23.70
CA GLY A 53 -5.85 -1.25 -24.74
C GLY A 53 -5.98 -2.69 -24.23
N LYS A 54 -6.06 -2.92 -22.92
CA LYS A 54 -6.43 -4.23 -22.34
C LYS A 54 -7.92 -4.26 -22.02
N ASP A 55 -8.54 -5.44 -22.17
CA ASP A 55 -9.97 -5.63 -21.87
C ASP A 55 -10.22 -6.08 -20.41
N THR A 56 -9.18 -6.60 -19.75
CA THR A 56 -9.27 -7.16 -18.39
C THR A 56 -8.12 -6.69 -17.51
N PHE A 57 -8.36 -6.63 -16.20
CA PHE A 57 -7.29 -6.53 -15.22
C PHE A 57 -6.40 -7.78 -15.25
N ILE A 58 -5.12 -7.58 -14.95
CA ILE A 58 -4.13 -8.63 -14.80
C ILE A 58 -3.82 -8.73 -13.30
N THR A 59 -4.25 -9.82 -12.68
CA THR A 59 -3.93 -10.11 -11.28
C THR A 59 -2.48 -10.53 -11.17
N VAL A 60 -1.77 -9.92 -10.23
CA VAL A 60 -0.39 -10.29 -9.90
C VAL A 60 -0.44 -11.47 -8.94
N GLU A 61 0.26 -12.54 -9.28
CA GLU A 61 0.50 -13.63 -8.36
C GLU A 61 1.45 -13.16 -7.26
N THR A 62 0.95 -13.24 -6.03
CA THR A 62 1.70 -12.88 -4.84
C THR A 62 1.51 -13.91 -3.76
N ARG A 63 2.15 -13.72 -2.60
CA ARG A 63 1.79 -14.49 -1.40
C ARG A 63 0.29 -14.28 -1.12
N LYS A 64 -0.39 -15.33 -0.61
CA LYS A 64 -1.82 -15.30 -0.23
C LYS A 64 -2.07 -14.42 1.00
N THR A 65 -1.78 -13.12 0.88
CA THR A 65 -1.78 -12.13 1.96
C THR A 65 -2.37 -10.82 1.44
N ALA A 66 -3.08 -10.10 2.31
CA ALA A 66 -3.66 -8.80 1.96
C ALA A 66 -2.56 -7.73 1.88
N TYR A 67 -2.86 -6.65 1.16
CA TYR A 67 -2.01 -5.48 1.03
C TYR A 67 -2.52 -4.34 1.89
N ALA A 68 -1.62 -3.68 2.60
CA ALA A 68 -1.96 -2.53 3.44
C ALA A 68 -1.86 -1.22 2.66
N ASP A 69 -0.86 -1.08 1.79
CA ASP A 69 -0.65 0.13 0.99
C ASP A 69 0.13 -0.16 -0.31
N VAL A 70 0.01 0.75 -1.28
CA VAL A 70 0.72 0.70 -2.56
C VAL A 70 1.08 2.10 -3.07
N ILE A 71 2.29 2.26 -3.60
CA ILE A 71 2.77 3.48 -4.26
C ILE A 71 3.38 3.16 -5.63
N TRP A 72 3.57 4.22 -6.42
CA TRP A 72 4.25 4.21 -7.70
C TRP A 72 5.43 5.15 -7.62
N ASP A 73 6.60 4.68 -8.04
CA ASP A 73 7.78 5.51 -8.21
C ASP A 73 8.66 4.97 -9.34
N ASN A 74 9.16 5.87 -10.18
CA ASN A 74 10.18 5.60 -11.20
C ASN A 74 10.00 4.30 -12.03
N GLY A 75 8.79 4.06 -12.53
CA GLY A 75 8.52 2.89 -13.39
C GLY A 75 8.15 1.61 -12.63
N GLN A 76 7.98 1.68 -11.31
CA GLN A 76 7.73 0.54 -10.47
C GLN A 76 6.56 0.79 -9.51
N PHE A 77 5.76 -0.24 -9.25
CA PHE A 77 4.85 -0.24 -8.10
C PHE A 77 5.51 -0.94 -6.91
N TYR A 78 5.31 -0.36 -5.73
CA TYR A 78 5.73 -0.93 -4.46
C TYR A 78 4.50 -1.10 -3.58
N GLY A 79 4.14 -2.34 -3.27
CA GLY A 79 3.08 -2.68 -2.33
C GLY A 79 3.67 -3.22 -1.03
N VAL A 80 3.09 -2.86 0.12
CA VAL A 80 3.42 -3.51 1.40
C VAL A 80 2.28 -4.42 1.81
N ASP A 81 2.60 -5.69 2.10
CA ASP A 81 1.62 -6.65 2.60
C ASP A 81 1.39 -6.49 4.11
N VAL A 82 0.30 -7.06 4.63
CA VAL A 82 -0.01 -7.05 6.08
C VAL A 82 0.99 -7.82 6.95
N ARG A 83 2.00 -8.44 6.34
CA ARG A 83 3.14 -9.10 7.00
C ARG A 83 4.42 -8.28 6.88
N GLY A 84 4.34 -7.04 6.38
CA GLY A 84 5.47 -6.12 6.29
C GLY A 84 6.47 -6.43 5.18
N ASN A 85 6.15 -7.35 4.25
CA ASN A 85 6.98 -7.56 3.07
C ASN A 85 6.62 -6.52 2.01
N VAL A 86 7.63 -6.09 1.24
CA VAL A 86 7.44 -5.23 0.09
C VAL A 86 7.42 -6.07 -1.17
N VAL A 87 6.37 -5.90 -1.96
CA VAL A 87 6.20 -6.49 -3.28
C VAL A 87 6.50 -5.43 -4.33
N ILE A 88 7.39 -5.75 -5.25
CA ILE A 88 7.91 -4.86 -6.27
C ILE A 88 7.47 -5.37 -7.64
N LEU A 89 6.82 -4.51 -8.40
CA LEU A 89 6.41 -4.77 -9.77
C LEU A 89 7.12 -3.80 -10.69
N ASP A 90 8.03 -4.33 -11.49
CA ASP A 90 8.86 -3.55 -12.40
C ASP A 90 8.23 -3.48 -13.80
N PHE A 91 7.84 -2.28 -14.21
CA PHE A 91 7.28 -1.99 -15.53
C PHE A 91 8.28 -1.31 -16.46
N ARG A 92 9.53 -1.10 -16.03
CA ARG A 92 10.58 -0.49 -16.85
C ARG A 92 10.85 -1.38 -18.07
N GLY A 93 11.22 -0.74 -19.18
CA GLY A 93 11.46 -1.46 -20.45
C GLY A 93 10.22 -2.09 -21.07
N GLY A 94 9.00 -1.71 -20.64
CA GLY A 94 7.75 -2.22 -21.20
C GLY A 94 7.33 -3.59 -20.67
N LEU A 95 7.91 -4.02 -19.54
CA LEU A 95 7.55 -5.27 -18.88
C LEU A 95 6.10 -5.26 -18.40
N GLU A 96 5.48 -6.45 -18.35
CA GLU A 96 4.14 -6.70 -17.83
C GLU A 96 4.21 -7.78 -16.75
N PRO A 97 4.72 -7.45 -15.54
CA PRO A 97 4.96 -8.44 -14.51
C PRO A 97 3.65 -9.09 -14.06
N THR A 98 3.61 -10.42 -14.04
CA THR A 98 2.52 -11.20 -13.43
C THR A 98 2.92 -11.77 -12.07
N ILE A 99 4.18 -11.66 -11.68
CA ILE A 99 4.73 -12.09 -10.39
C ILE A 99 5.56 -10.93 -9.84
N GLY A 100 5.34 -10.57 -8.59
CA GLY A 100 6.12 -9.53 -7.91
C GLY A 100 7.38 -10.08 -7.25
N ARG A 101 8.46 -9.31 -7.29
CA ARG A 101 9.66 -9.58 -6.47
C ARG A 101 9.37 -9.18 -5.03
N ILE A 102 9.84 -9.95 -4.06
CA ILE A 102 9.54 -9.73 -2.64
C ILE A 102 10.84 -9.43 -1.90
N VAL A 103 10.83 -8.36 -1.11
CA VAL A 103 11.89 -8.04 -0.14
C VAL A 103 11.27 -7.81 1.23
N LYS A 104 12.07 -7.91 2.29
CA LYS A 104 11.60 -7.53 3.63
C LYS A 104 11.46 -6.02 3.74
N GLY A 105 10.35 -5.58 4.34
CA GLY A 105 10.07 -4.15 4.53
C GLY A 105 10.25 -3.71 5.97
N VAL A 106 9.63 -4.44 6.90
CA VAL A 106 9.71 -4.15 8.34
C VAL A 106 9.76 -5.45 9.14
N PRO A 107 10.51 -5.51 10.26
CA PRO A 107 10.57 -6.70 11.09
C PRO A 107 9.20 -7.08 11.66
N SER A 108 8.90 -8.38 11.67
CA SER A 108 7.57 -8.93 12.01
C SER A 108 7.06 -8.58 13.41
N GLU A 109 7.99 -8.35 14.34
CA GLU A 109 7.72 -7.93 15.72
C GLU A 109 7.04 -6.57 15.81
N PHE A 110 7.13 -5.73 14.76
CA PHE A 110 6.57 -4.38 14.72
C PHE A 110 5.24 -4.28 13.98
N ILE A 111 4.59 -5.40 13.63
CA ILE A 111 3.44 -5.43 12.71
C ILE A 111 2.11 -5.72 13.41
N SER A 112 2.14 -6.39 14.57
CA SER A 112 0.93 -6.94 15.20
C SER A 112 -0.13 -5.87 15.51
N GLY A 113 -1.24 -5.88 14.78
CA GLY A 113 -2.36 -4.93 14.96
C GLY A 113 -2.10 -3.52 14.42
N MET A 114 -1.05 -3.35 13.62
CA MET A 114 -0.57 -2.05 13.16
C MET A 114 -1.07 -1.76 11.74
N GLN A 115 -1.33 -0.48 11.45
CA GLN A 115 -1.49 -0.05 10.06
C GLN A 115 -0.10 0.10 9.43
N LEU A 116 0.05 -0.35 8.19
CA LEU A 116 1.30 -0.20 7.43
C LEU A 116 1.12 0.82 6.31
N TYR A 117 2.16 1.62 6.10
CA TYR A 117 2.30 2.56 5.00
C TYR A 117 3.61 2.30 4.26
N ILE A 118 3.62 2.63 2.97
CA ILE A 118 4.84 2.61 2.16
C ILE A 118 5.04 3.97 1.51
N VAL A 119 6.25 4.51 1.60
CA VAL A 119 6.57 5.84 1.10
C VAL A 119 7.93 5.82 0.41
N HIS A 120 8.01 6.45 -0.76
CA HIS A 120 9.27 6.76 -1.40
C HIS A 120 9.61 8.23 -1.16
N SER A 121 10.81 8.51 -0.64
CA SER A 121 11.29 9.86 -0.34
C SER A 121 12.80 9.93 -0.50
N ARG A 122 13.30 10.98 -1.19
CA ARG A 122 14.74 11.23 -1.43
C ARG A 122 15.52 10.06 -2.05
N GLY A 123 14.86 9.24 -2.85
CA GLY A 123 15.49 8.07 -3.49
C GLY A 123 15.55 6.83 -2.58
N GLU A 124 14.90 6.88 -1.41
CA GLU A 124 14.83 5.81 -0.45
C GLU A 124 13.37 5.37 -0.27
N LEU A 125 13.19 4.08 -0.01
CA LEU A 125 11.89 3.47 0.22
C LEU A 125 11.77 3.13 1.71
N PHE A 126 10.63 3.53 2.30
CA PHE A 126 10.35 3.33 3.71
C PHE A 126 9.04 2.57 3.89
N VAL A 127 9.03 1.62 4.82
CA VAL A 127 7.82 1.02 5.38
C VAL A 127 7.64 1.58 6.78
N ILE A 128 6.43 2.04 7.07
CA ILE A 128 6.12 2.68 8.34
C ILE A 128 4.97 1.93 9.00
N THR A 129 5.18 1.52 10.24
CA THR A 129 4.10 0.97 11.07
C THR A 129 3.50 2.10 11.90
N GLN A 130 2.19 2.10 12.01
CA GLN A 130 1.42 2.99 12.88
C GLN A 130 0.67 2.12 13.88
N ASP A 131 1.10 2.18 15.14
CA ASP A 131 0.41 1.55 16.26
C ASP A 131 -0.83 2.35 16.62
N GLY A 132 -2.01 1.80 16.34
CA GLY A 132 -3.19 2.63 16.37
C GLY A 132 -4.54 1.93 16.40
N ILE A 133 -4.70 0.85 17.19
CA ILE A 133 -6.01 0.55 17.81
C ILE A 133 -5.81 -0.15 19.17
N CYS A 134 -5.10 0.48 20.11
CA CYS A 134 -5.17 0.08 21.52
C CYS A 134 -6.18 0.97 22.24
N ASN A 135 -7.09 0.38 23.02
CA ASN A 135 -7.87 1.16 23.98
C ASN A 135 -6.89 1.74 24.99
N HIS A 136 -6.75 3.08 25.06
CA HIS A 136 -6.06 3.66 26.21
C HIS A 136 -6.78 3.19 27.48
N PRO A 137 -6.09 2.51 28.42
CA PRO A 137 -6.74 1.78 29.51
C PRO A 137 -7.62 2.67 30.40
N GLU A 138 -7.31 3.97 30.45
CA GLU A 138 -8.02 4.93 31.29
C GLU A 138 -9.02 5.81 30.52
N THR A 139 -8.75 6.15 29.26
CA THR A 139 -9.51 7.19 28.54
C THR A 139 -10.40 6.59 27.43
N LYS A 140 -10.19 5.31 27.07
CA LYS A 140 -10.86 4.65 25.93
C LYS A 140 -10.71 5.43 24.61
N THR A 141 -9.72 6.33 24.52
CA THR A 141 -9.48 7.15 23.32
C THR A 141 -8.64 6.39 22.32
N TYR A 142 -8.94 6.60 21.03
CA TYR A 142 -8.14 6.14 19.91
C TYR A 142 -6.94 7.08 19.72
N GLY A 143 -5.73 6.55 19.75
CA GLY A 143 -4.51 7.33 19.55
C GLY A 143 -3.40 6.49 18.93
N VAL A 144 -2.44 7.18 18.30
CA VAL A 144 -1.23 6.54 17.83
C VAL A 144 -0.24 6.45 18.96
N HIS A 145 0.24 5.25 19.27
CA HIS A 145 1.21 5.04 20.36
C HIS A 145 2.65 5.15 19.88
N LYS A 146 2.94 4.62 18.68
CA LYS A 146 4.30 4.54 18.16
C LYS A 146 4.26 4.47 16.63
N PHE A 147 5.27 5.09 16.02
CA PHE A 147 5.65 4.80 14.65
C PHE A 147 6.97 4.01 14.67
N VAL A 148 7.07 3.00 13.81
CA VAL A 148 8.36 2.37 13.47
C VAL A 148 8.60 2.64 12.00
N VAL A 149 9.75 3.24 11.70
CA VAL A 149 10.14 3.52 10.32
C VAL A 149 11.28 2.58 9.96
N SER A 150 11.09 1.84 8.87
CA SER A 150 12.07 0.90 8.37
C SER A 150 12.44 1.27 6.94
N LYS A 151 13.72 1.48 6.68
CA LYS A 151 14.27 1.66 5.35
C LYS A 151 14.38 0.28 4.69
N VAL A 152 13.89 0.20 3.46
CA VAL A 152 13.85 -1.02 2.67
C VAL A 152 15.09 -1.09 1.80
N ASP A 153 15.90 -2.13 1.95
CA ASP A 153 16.91 -2.46 0.97
C ASP A 153 16.23 -3.19 -0.21
N VAL A 154 16.07 -2.46 -1.31
CA VAL A 154 15.44 -2.99 -2.51
C VAL A 154 16.38 -3.97 -3.22
N ASP A 155 17.70 -3.88 -3.05
CA ASP A 155 18.66 -4.73 -3.74
C ASP A 155 19.05 -5.96 -2.92
N ASN A 156 18.83 -5.92 -1.60
CA ASN A 156 19.10 -7.02 -0.68
C ASN A 156 17.82 -7.53 -0.01
N GLU A 157 17.40 -8.74 -0.37
CA GLU A 157 16.10 -9.30 0.03
C GLU A 157 15.95 -9.55 1.55
N ASN A 158 17.03 -9.52 2.32
CA ASN A 158 17.05 -9.92 3.73
C ASN A 158 17.39 -8.81 4.72
N ASP A 159 17.78 -7.63 4.24
CA ASP A 159 18.23 -6.53 5.09
C ASP A 159 17.18 -5.41 5.12
N GLU A 160 16.73 -5.11 6.33
CA GLU A 160 15.87 -3.97 6.65
C GLU A 160 16.52 -3.18 7.78
N GLU A 161 16.47 -1.86 7.69
CA GLU A 161 17.09 -0.97 8.70
C GLU A 161 16.00 -0.15 9.38
N VAL A 162 15.75 -0.42 10.66
CA VAL A 162 14.90 0.46 11.48
C VAL A 162 15.67 1.75 11.74
N VAL A 163 15.06 2.88 11.39
CA VAL A 163 15.67 4.20 11.54
C VAL A 163 15.00 4.96 12.69
N ASP A 164 15.84 5.53 13.57
CA ASP A 164 15.39 6.31 14.73
C ASP A 164 15.29 7.81 14.42
N ASP A 165 15.90 8.27 13.32
CA ASP A 165 15.90 9.66 12.87
C ASP A 165 15.71 9.73 11.34
N LEU A 166 14.79 10.60 10.90
CA LEU A 166 14.54 10.92 9.50
C LEU A 166 15.24 12.22 9.07
N GLU A 167 16.13 12.72 9.92
CA GLU A 167 16.83 14.00 9.76
C GLU A 167 15.84 15.16 9.56
N ASN A 168 15.96 15.88 8.43
CA ASN A 168 15.11 17.02 8.09
C ASN A 168 13.88 16.62 7.24
N ILE A 169 13.46 15.35 7.28
CA ILE A 169 12.33 14.86 6.50
C ILE A 169 11.08 14.81 7.38
N SER A 170 9.97 15.34 6.86
CA SER A 170 8.64 15.14 7.45
C SER A 170 7.80 14.30 6.50
N LEU A 171 7.25 13.20 7.01
CA LEU A 171 6.35 12.31 6.27
C LEU A 171 4.92 12.52 6.74
N PHE A 172 3.99 12.69 5.81
CA PHE A 172 2.56 12.83 6.09
C PHE A 172 1.86 11.52 5.71
N LEU A 173 1.37 10.79 6.71
CA LEU A 173 0.79 9.47 6.54
C LEU A 173 -0.73 9.52 6.67
N GLY A 174 -1.42 9.36 5.54
CA GLY A 174 -2.85 9.10 5.46
C GLY A 174 -3.75 9.97 6.36
N LEU A 175 -4.97 9.50 6.59
CA LEU A 175 -5.91 10.21 7.45
C LEU A 175 -5.51 10.00 8.92
N VAL A 176 -4.69 10.90 9.47
CA VAL A 176 -4.81 11.19 10.90
C VAL A 176 -6.25 11.66 11.06
N ARG A 177 -7.09 10.90 11.77
CA ARG A 177 -8.39 11.44 12.23
C ARG A 177 -8.06 12.56 13.21
N LEU A 178 -7.70 13.73 12.69
CA LEU A 178 -7.66 14.97 13.44
C LEU A 178 -9.12 15.22 13.83
N TRP A 179 -9.43 14.89 15.08
CA TRP A 179 -10.62 15.47 15.69
C TRP A 179 -10.43 16.99 15.66
N PRO A 180 -11.45 17.76 15.22
CA PRO A 180 -11.42 19.18 15.45
C PRO A 180 -11.39 19.38 16.97
N LEU A 181 -10.30 19.91 17.51
CA LEU A 181 -10.33 20.64 18.76
C LEU A 181 -11.21 21.86 18.52
N ASN A 182 -12.54 21.67 18.62
CA ASN A 182 -13.41 22.80 18.88
C ASN A 182 -13.08 23.27 20.30
N SER A 183 -12.26 24.31 20.32
CA SER A 183 -12.16 25.36 21.32
C SER A 183 -13.32 25.36 22.32
N THR A 184 -12.97 25.24 23.59
CA THR A 184 -13.73 25.86 24.66
C THR A 184 -13.85 27.36 24.39
N GLN A 185 -15.09 27.86 24.28
CA GLN A 185 -15.64 28.99 25.04
C GLN A 185 -17.00 29.43 24.46
N GLY A 186 -17.97 29.57 25.36
CA GLY A 186 -19.37 29.97 25.12
C GLY A 186 -20.22 29.56 26.30
#